data_AF-A0A2U8W6R0-F1
#
_entry.id   AF-A0A2U8W6R0-F1
#
_cell.length_a   1.000
_cell.length_b   1.000
_cell.length_c   1.000
_cell.angle_alpha   90.00
_cell.angle_beta   90.00
_cell.angle_gamma   90.00
#
_symmetry.space_group_name_H-M   'P 1'
#
loop_
_entity.id
_entity.type
_entity.pdbx_description
1 polymer ?
#
loop_
_entity_poly.entity_id
_entity_poly.type
_entity_poly.pdbx_seq_one_letter_code
_entity_poly.pdbx_strand_id
1 'polypeptide(L)'
;MVSDPAAALGAQAGTQPNRIHDNALGVDLHGLMLNQSVTDNGVGVSGAGTLGGVSLGQANEILRNGVGVQAFTGAIQYNRIGYNGTGVAATADQPVIGNLIYKNTQVGLEISGVSGVRAAANTIYAPEGDAVRVESGARDAEILSSLLWVGTGYDLYVADDSQIGFFSDYNTLHAEAGGRLVHWAKDYTDILDWQVDLARFDLHSVGRTAINPELSAAPFVDRGQDDYQLVGLVAGQRTSNLSLDAGSPFALRDTAQSAGNLLANPRFDSGLSGWVVSGGASAVTTSSPTVPSYLQAAQLPSSFARQQIDLIAAGLTADQIDRMGGGQPLQLLFGGRIASDGTGQGSLNLSFYDQGGALLATRTVVADEAAGRWQLVGDRLDIPTGARTAILTFEADTANGTFTNSFGLTGPS
;
A
#
# COMPACT_ATOMS: atom_id res chain seq x y z
N MET A 1 -7.24 5.68 -13.58
CA MET A 1 -7.00 6.51 -14.77
C MET A 1 -7.12 7.97 -14.35
N VAL A 2 -6.05 8.76 -14.51
CA VAL A 2 -6.05 10.18 -14.17
C VAL A 2 -6.83 10.92 -15.25
N SER A 3 -7.97 11.52 -14.90
CA SER A 3 -8.63 12.52 -15.74
C SER A 3 -7.66 13.68 -15.96
N ASP A 4 -7.62 14.22 -17.18
CA ASP A 4 -6.72 15.30 -17.61
C ASP A 4 -6.33 16.26 -16.46
N PRO A 5 -5.05 16.28 -16.03
CA PRO A 5 -4.60 17.15 -14.95
C PRO A 5 -4.94 18.62 -15.18
N ALA A 6 -5.06 19.07 -16.44
CA ALA A 6 -5.42 20.44 -16.77
C ALA A 6 -6.89 20.79 -16.44
N ALA A 7 -7.76 19.78 -16.29
CA ALA A 7 -9.17 19.93 -15.93
C ALA A 7 -9.45 19.78 -14.42
N ALA A 8 -8.41 19.58 -13.60
CA ALA A 8 -8.58 19.40 -12.16
C ALA A 8 -9.01 20.70 -11.46
N LEU A 9 -9.84 20.58 -10.44
CA LEU A 9 -10.10 21.67 -9.50
C LEU A 9 -8.78 22.02 -8.79
N GLY A 10 -8.19 23.16 -9.16
CA GLY A 10 -6.93 23.66 -8.58
C GLY A 10 -5.66 23.43 -9.40
N ALA A 11 -5.74 22.93 -10.64
CA ALA A 11 -4.55 22.71 -11.48
C ALA A 11 -3.95 23.96 -12.14
N GLN A 12 -4.57 25.14 -12.00
CA GLN A 12 -4.06 26.35 -12.62
C GLN A 12 -2.80 26.86 -11.90
N ALA A 13 -1.66 26.88 -12.60
CA ALA A 13 -0.41 27.38 -12.03
C ALA A 13 -0.53 28.86 -11.61
N GLY A 14 -0.13 29.17 -10.38
CA GLY A 14 -0.10 30.53 -9.85
C GLY A 14 -1.40 31.03 -9.20
N THR A 15 -2.46 30.22 -9.14
CA THR A 15 -3.67 30.56 -8.37
C THR A 15 -3.53 30.14 -6.91
N GLN A 16 -3.97 31.00 -5.99
CA GLN A 16 -4.11 30.62 -4.59
C GLN A 16 -5.16 29.49 -4.45
N PRO A 17 -5.02 28.61 -3.45
CA PRO A 17 -6.03 27.59 -3.17
C PRO A 17 -7.38 28.26 -2.89
N ASN A 18 -8.49 27.70 -3.38
CA ASN A 18 -9.79 28.16 -2.93
C ASN A 18 -9.96 27.79 -1.44
N ARG A 19 -10.64 28.66 -0.70
CA ARG A 19 -11.05 28.41 0.69
C ARG A 19 -12.54 28.13 0.73
N ILE A 20 -12.91 26.95 1.19
CA ILE A 20 -14.27 26.41 1.15
C ILE A 20 -14.65 26.07 2.59
N HIS A 21 -15.48 26.91 3.21
CA HIS A 21 -15.75 26.83 4.64
C HIS A 21 -17.16 27.22 5.06
N ASP A 22 -17.55 26.81 6.28
CA ASP A 22 -18.85 27.07 6.92
C ASP A 22 -20.07 26.53 6.15
N ASN A 23 -19.91 25.44 5.40
CA ASN A 23 -21.01 24.78 4.68
C ASN A 23 -21.45 23.48 5.36
N ALA A 24 -22.66 23.00 5.03
CA ALA A 24 -23.06 21.65 5.39
C ALA A 24 -22.20 20.59 4.66
N LEU A 25 -21.92 20.83 3.37
CA LEU A 25 -21.01 20.08 2.53
C LEU A 25 -20.07 21.06 1.84
N GLY A 26 -18.75 20.87 1.97
CA GLY A 26 -17.75 21.73 1.34
C GLY A 26 -17.67 21.51 -0.17
N VAL A 27 -17.34 20.29 -0.60
CA VAL A 27 -17.16 19.94 -2.02
C VAL A 27 -17.88 18.65 -2.37
N ASP A 28 -18.68 18.70 -3.44
CA ASP A 28 -19.15 17.52 -4.17
C ASP A 28 -18.28 17.34 -5.42
N LEU A 29 -17.30 16.45 -5.34
CA LEU A 29 -16.26 16.29 -6.36
C LEU A 29 -16.70 15.29 -7.43
N HIS A 30 -16.49 15.64 -8.71
CA HIS A 30 -16.61 14.71 -9.84
C HIS A 30 -15.38 14.83 -10.76
N GLY A 31 -14.24 14.33 -10.30
CA GLY A 31 -12.98 14.45 -11.05
C GLY A 31 -11.75 14.50 -10.15
N LEU A 32 -10.75 15.29 -10.55
CA LEU A 32 -9.49 15.47 -9.82
C LEU A 32 -9.51 16.78 -9.03
N MET A 33 -9.11 16.73 -7.76
CA MET A 33 -9.02 17.90 -6.89
C MET A 33 -7.64 18.01 -6.26
N LEU A 34 -6.99 19.17 -6.40
CA LEU A 34 -5.63 19.45 -5.94
C LEU A 34 -5.55 20.82 -5.28
N ASN A 35 -4.69 20.98 -4.28
CA ASN A 35 -4.34 22.28 -3.70
C ASN A 35 -5.57 23.15 -3.34
N GLN A 36 -6.55 22.57 -2.65
CA GLN A 36 -7.71 23.30 -2.10
C GLN A 36 -7.67 23.32 -0.57
N SER A 37 -8.28 24.34 0.04
CA SER A 37 -8.46 24.43 1.50
C SER A 37 -9.95 24.30 1.83
N VAL A 38 -10.31 23.21 2.50
CA VAL A 38 -11.69 22.84 2.86
C VAL A 38 -11.79 22.75 4.37
N THR A 39 -12.36 23.76 5.01
CA THR A 39 -12.35 23.85 6.48
C THR A 39 -13.69 24.16 7.11
N ASP A 40 -13.91 23.73 8.35
CA ASP A 40 -15.07 24.16 9.15
C ASP A 40 -16.43 23.85 8.49
N ASN A 41 -16.51 22.79 7.69
CA ASN A 41 -17.76 22.30 7.10
C ASN A 41 -18.33 21.13 7.92
N GLY A 42 -19.62 20.81 7.76
CA GLY A 42 -20.19 19.57 8.29
C GLY A 42 -19.48 18.34 7.71
N VAL A 43 -19.47 18.25 6.38
CA VAL A 43 -18.66 17.29 5.60
C VAL A 43 -17.73 18.08 4.69
N GLY A 44 -16.43 17.74 4.69
CA GLY A 44 -15.45 18.40 3.84
C GLY A 44 -15.64 18.06 2.36
N VAL A 45 -15.45 16.79 1.99
CA VAL A 45 -15.52 16.33 0.59
C VAL A 45 -16.38 15.07 0.46
N SER A 46 -17.22 15.05 -0.58
CA SER A 46 -18.00 13.89 -1.05
C SER A 46 -17.92 13.75 -2.58
N GLY A 47 -18.61 12.75 -3.14
CA GLY A 47 -18.71 12.56 -4.61
C GLY A 47 -17.86 11.41 -5.15
N ALA A 48 -17.20 11.59 -6.29
CA ALA A 48 -16.34 10.58 -6.90
C ALA A 48 -15.15 11.14 -7.69
N GLY A 49 -14.07 10.36 -7.78
CA GLY A 49 -12.92 10.66 -8.63
C GLY A 49 -11.58 10.42 -7.96
N THR A 50 -10.69 11.41 -8.01
CA THR A 50 -9.36 11.37 -7.37
C THR A 50 -9.19 12.60 -6.50
N LEU A 51 -9.15 12.38 -5.20
CA LEU A 51 -8.91 13.43 -4.21
C LEU A 51 -7.41 13.47 -3.89
N GLY A 52 -6.75 14.53 -4.35
CA GLY A 52 -5.32 14.77 -4.16
C GLY A 52 -4.43 14.29 -5.31
N GLY A 53 -3.13 14.57 -5.17
CA GLY A 53 -2.16 14.53 -6.26
C GLY A 53 -1.25 13.32 -6.25
N VAL A 54 0.01 13.52 -6.67
CA VAL A 54 1.05 12.49 -6.62
C VAL A 54 2.08 12.76 -5.51
N SER A 55 1.91 13.86 -4.77
CA SER A 55 2.77 14.26 -3.66
C SER A 55 2.05 15.21 -2.72
N LEU A 56 2.50 15.29 -1.46
CA LEU A 56 1.98 16.23 -0.46
C LEU A 56 2.24 17.71 -0.82
N GLY A 57 3.07 18.00 -1.82
CA GLY A 57 3.25 19.35 -2.35
C GLY A 57 2.04 19.88 -3.13
N GLN A 58 1.11 19.00 -3.49
CA GLN A 58 -0.16 19.33 -4.17
C GLN A 58 -1.37 19.02 -3.30
N ALA A 59 -1.14 18.81 -1.99
CA ALA A 59 -2.16 18.33 -1.08
C ALA A 59 -3.36 19.27 -1.00
N ASN A 60 -4.55 18.70 -0.90
CA ASN A 60 -5.69 19.42 -0.33
C ASN A 60 -5.53 19.45 1.19
N GLU A 61 -5.92 20.57 1.80
CA GLU A 61 -6.03 20.74 3.24
C GLU A 61 -7.50 20.58 3.61
N ILE A 62 -7.85 19.47 4.24
CA ILE A 62 -9.23 19.14 4.64
C ILE A 62 -9.27 19.12 6.16
N LEU A 63 -9.55 20.28 6.75
CA LEU A 63 -9.29 20.52 8.17
C LEU A 63 -10.53 20.95 8.95
N ARG A 64 -10.67 20.56 10.22
CA ARG A 64 -11.73 21.08 11.13
C ARG A 64 -13.17 20.87 10.65
N ASN A 65 -13.41 19.91 9.77
CA ASN A 65 -14.76 19.53 9.38
C ASN A 65 -15.35 18.54 10.40
N GLY A 66 -16.68 18.39 10.44
CA GLY A 66 -17.30 17.30 11.21
C GLY A 66 -16.78 15.94 10.74
N VAL A 67 -16.85 15.70 9.43
CA VAL A 67 -16.17 14.59 8.74
C VAL A 67 -15.34 15.15 7.59
N GLY A 68 -14.07 14.78 7.49
CA GLY A 68 -13.17 15.27 6.45
C GLY A 68 -13.59 14.79 5.06
N VAL A 69 -13.66 13.47 4.87
CA VAL A 69 -14.11 12.85 3.61
C VAL A 69 -15.16 11.79 3.92
N GLN A 70 -16.32 11.87 3.24
CA GLN A 70 -17.44 10.95 3.43
C GLN A 70 -18.16 10.67 2.12
N ALA A 71 -18.63 9.43 1.93
CA ALA A 71 -19.39 9.01 0.74
C ALA A 71 -18.66 9.37 -0.57
N PHE A 72 -17.32 9.29 -0.55
CA PHE A 72 -16.48 9.58 -1.69
C PHE A 72 -16.02 8.28 -2.34
N THR A 73 -16.32 8.06 -3.63
CA THR A 73 -15.85 6.88 -4.37
C THR A 73 -14.62 7.20 -5.21
N GLY A 74 -13.54 6.46 -5.00
CA GLY A 74 -12.29 6.62 -5.75
C GLY A 74 -11.09 6.88 -4.83
N ALA A 75 -9.97 7.28 -5.42
CA ALA A 75 -8.70 7.37 -4.72
C ALA A 75 -8.61 8.61 -3.83
N ILE A 76 -8.20 8.43 -2.58
CA ILE A 76 -7.84 9.49 -1.65
C ILE A 76 -6.33 9.41 -1.45
N GLN A 77 -5.58 10.34 -2.02
CA GLN A 77 -4.12 10.23 -2.03
C GLN A 77 -3.40 11.56 -1.81
N TYR A 78 -2.34 11.52 -1.02
CA TYR A 78 -1.46 12.67 -0.77
C TYR A 78 -2.18 13.96 -0.33
N ASN A 79 -3.19 13.82 0.55
CA ASN A 79 -3.87 14.95 1.19
C ASN A 79 -3.36 15.19 2.61
N ARG A 80 -3.67 16.37 3.15
CA ARG A 80 -3.55 16.72 4.57
C ARG A 80 -4.95 16.75 5.18
N ILE A 81 -5.30 15.73 5.96
CA ILE A 81 -6.65 15.53 6.50
C ILE A 81 -6.57 15.53 8.02
N GLY A 82 -6.93 16.64 8.68
CA GLY A 82 -6.69 16.74 10.11
C GLY A 82 -7.61 17.66 10.87
N TYR A 83 -7.60 17.55 12.20
CA TYR A 83 -8.51 18.32 13.07
C TYR A 83 -10.00 18.09 12.84
N ASN A 84 -10.40 17.08 12.05
CA ASN A 84 -11.81 16.76 11.84
C ASN A 84 -12.34 15.90 13.00
N GLY A 85 -13.65 15.67 13.08
CA GLY A 85 -14.18 14.60 13.94
C GLY A 85 -13.68 13.24 13.46
N THR A 86 -14.16 12.84 12.28
CA THR A 86 -13.65 11.68 11.53
C THR A 86 -12.83 12.18 10.33
N GLY A 87 -11.61 11.69 10.15
CA GLY A 87 -10.76 12.08 9.02
C GLY A 87 -11.29 11.58 7.68
N VAL A 88 -11.35 10.26 7.51
CA VAL A 88 -11.88 9.60 6.32
C VAL A 88 -12.88 8.51 6.73
N ALA A 89 -14.13 8.66 6.30
CA ALA A 89 -15.13 7.59 6.35
C ALA A 89 -15.14 6.87 5.00
N ALA A 90 -14.50 5.70 4.96
CA ALA A 90 -14.17 5.02 3.72
C ALA A 90 -15.40 4.39 3.04
N THR A 91 -15.37 4.32 1.71
CA THR A 91 -16.32 3.54 0.90
C THR A 91 -15.69 2.23 0.42
N ALA A 92 -16.50 1.34 -0.18
CA ALA A 92 -15.99 0.08 -0.73
C ALA A 92 -14.90 0.31 -1.81
N ASP A 93 -13.95 -0.63 -1.89
CA ASP A 93 -12.85 -0.65 -2.86
C ASP A 93 -12.00 0.64 -2.90
N GLN A 94 -11.88 1.33 -1.76
CA GLN A 94 -11.23 2.63 -1.70
C GLN A 94 -9.73 2.56 -1.43
N PRO A 95 -8.88 3.09 -2.33
CA PRO A 95 -7.47 3.32 -2.02
C PRO A 95 -7.29 4.62 -1.22
N VAL A 96 -6.65 4.52 -0.06
CA VAL A 96 -6.25 5.63 0.82
C VAL A 96 -4.72 5.63 0.93
N ILE A 97 -4.03 6.47 0.17
CA ILE A 97 -2.57 6.30 -0.06
C ILE A 97 -1.78 7.57 0.22
N GLY A 98 -0.69 7.46 0.98
CA GLY A 98 0.28 8.56 1.10
C GLY A 98 -0.28 9.82 1.76
N ASN A 99 -1.41 9.72 2.45
CA ASN A 99 -2.03 10.86 3.11
C ASN A 99 -1.35 11.12 4.46
N LEU A 100 -1.37 12.39 4.84
CA LEU A 100 -1.09 12.82 6.20
C LEU A 100 -2.43 13.05 6.91
N ILE A 101 -2.79 12.14 7.81
CA ILE A 101 -4.04 12.14 8.56
C ILE A 101 -3.70 12.44 10.02
N TYR A 102 -4.16 13.55 10.59
CA TYR A 102 -3.60 13.98 11.88
C TYR A 102 -4.58 14.73 12.77
N LYS A 103 -4.53 14.48 14.08
CA LYS A 103 -5.31 15.19 15.10
C LYS A 103 -6.82 15.21 14.81
N ASN A 104 -7.35 14.20 14.13
CA ASN A 104 -8.80 13.99 14.09
C ASN A 104 -9.24 13.49 15.48
N THR A 105 -10.40 13.91 15.97
CA THR A 105 -10.75 13.78 17.40
C THR A 105 -11.48 12.48 17.74
N GLN A 106 -12.02 11.77 16.74
CA GLN A 106 -12.71 10.49 16.93
C GLN A 106 -11.96 9.35 16.25
N VAL A 107 -11.80 9.43 14.93
CA VAL A 107 -11.15 8.39 14.13
C VAL A 107 -10.38 9.03 12.97
N GLY A 108 -9.14 8.56 12.71
CA GLY A 108 -8.37 8.96 11.53
C GLY A 108 -8.94 8.38 10.23
N LEU A 109 -8.98 7.06 10.14
CA LEU A 109 -9.58 6.29 9.03
C LEU A 109 -10.61 5.30 9.57
N GLU A 110 -11.87 5.48 9.19
CA GLU A 110 -12.99 4.62 9.55
C GLU A 110 -13.38 3.73 8.36
N ILE A 111 -13.42 2.42 8.60
CA ILE A 111 -13.83 1.38 7.65
C ILE A 111 -15.01 0.64 8.27
N SER A 112 -16.21 1.12 8.00
CA SER A 112 -17.44 0.67 8.65
C SER A 112 -18.41 0.05 7.65
N GLY A 113 -18.69 -1.24 7.76
CA GLY A 113 -19.66 -1.96 6.93
C GLY A 113 -19.36 -2.00 5.43
N VAL A 114 -18.09 -1.76 5.05
CA VAL A 114 -17.61 -1.76 3.65
C VAL A 114 -16.51 -2.79 3.44
N SER A 115 -16.22 -3.12 2.19
CA SER A 115 -15.20 -4.09 1.82
C SER A 115 -14.11 -3.53 0.91
N GLY A 116 -12.89 -4.07 1.00
CA GLY A 116 -11.84 -3.81 0.01
C GLY A 116 -11.12 -2.47 0.16
N VAL A 117 -11.16 -1.86 1.35
CA VAL A 117 -10.41 -0.62 1.63
C VAL A 117 -8.92 -0.93 1.77
N ARG A 118 -8.08 -0.16 1.10
CA ARG A 118 -6.62 -0.33 1.10
C ARG A 118 -5.95 0.95 1.54
N ALA A 119 -5.40 0.95 2.75
CA ALA A 119 -4.63 2.04 3.30
C ALA A 119 -3.13 1.73 3.16
N ALA A 120 -2.39 2.55 2.42
CA ALA A 120 -0.96 2.34 2.22
C ALA A 120 -0.13 3.61 2.41
N ALA A 121 1.00 3.51 3.10
CA ALA A 121 1.95 4.61 3.30
C ALA A 121 1.34 5.90 3.86
N ASN A 122 0.28 5.78 4.66
CA ASN A 122 -0.28 6.94 5.35
C ASN A 122 0.54 7.22 6.61
N THR A 123 0.63 8.49 6.97
CA THR A 123 1.06 8.89 8.31
C THR A 123 -0.20 9.30 9.07
N ILE A 124 -0.56 8.52 10.10
CA ILE A 124 -1.73 8.76 10.93
C ILE A 124 -1.27 9.08 12.35
N TYR A 125 -1.46 10.33 12.78
CA TYR A 125 -1.13 10.78 14.12
C TYR A 125 -2.41 11.19 14.86
N ALA A 126 -2.86 10.39 15.83
CA ALA A 126 -4.10 10.58 16.57
C ALA A 126 -3.84 10.69 18.08
N PRO A 127 -3.59 11.90 18.61
CA PRO A 127 -3.46 12.12 20.07
C PRO A 127 -4.71 11.69 20.84
N GLU A 128 -5.88 11.86 20.21
CA GLU A 128 -7.20 11.50 20.70
C GLU A 128 -7.87 10.60 19.67
N GLY A 129 -8.65 9.62 20.12
CA GLY A 129 -9.39 8.72 19.25
C GLY A 129 -8.54 7.60 18.62
N ASP A 130 -9.13 6.88 17.68
CA ASP A 130 -8.47 5.75 17.00
C ASP A 130 -7.77 6.21 15.71
N ALA A 131 -6.59 5.67 15.39
CA ALA A 131 -5.95 5.96 14.11
C ALA A 131 -6.68 5.28 12.95
N VAL A 132 -6.93 3.96 13.06
CA VAL A 132 -7.73 3.18 12.12
C VAL A 132 -8.76 2.34 12.87
N ARG A 133 -10.00 2.39 12.41
CA ARG A 133 -11.11 1.63 12.98
C ARG A 133 -11.83 0.81 11.90
N VAL A 134 -11.89 -0.50 12.07
CA VAL A 134 -12.51 -1.48 11.17
C VAL A 134 -13.66 -2.16 11.89
N GLU A 135 -14.90 -1.89 11.48
CA GLU A 135 -16.09 -2.32 12.23
C GLU A 135 -17.36 -2.51 11.39
N SER A 136 -18.45 -2.86 12.06
CA SER A 136 -19.79 -3.00 11.48
C SER A 136 -19.86 -4.02 10.34
N GLY A 137 -19.14 -5.13 10.45
CA GLY A 137 -19.09 -6.18 9.43
C GLY A 137 -18.24 -5.85 8.21
N ALA A 138 -17.27 -4.95 8.35
CA ALA A 138 -16.30 -4.64 7.30
C ALA A 138 -15.46 -5.86 6.89
N ARG A 139 -14.95 -5.89 5.65
CA ARG A 139 -14.20 -7.03 5.10
C ARG A 139 -13.02 -6.59 4.24
N ASP A 140 -12.03 -7.45 4.11
CA ASP A 140 -10.92 -7.25 3.15
C ASP A 140 -10.22 -5.90 3.31
N ALA A 141 -10.10 -5.42 4.56
CA ALA A 141 -9.40 -4.19 4.89
C ALA A 141 -7.89 -4.46 4.99
N GLU A 142 -7.09 -3.63 4.31
CA GLU A 142 -5.63 -3.79 4.26
C GLU A 142 -4.91 -2.52 4.71
N ILE A 143 -4.04 -2.63 5.70
CA ILE A 143 -3.24 -1.52 6.22
C ILE A 143 -1.76 -1.85 6.05
N LEU A 144 -1.07 -1.15 5.16
CA LEU A 144 0.31 -1.48 4.78
C LEU A 144 1.24 -0.28 4.87
N SER A 145 2.47 -0.51 5.35
CA SER A 145 3.54 0.49 5.32
C SER A 145 3.17 1.85 5.88
N SER A 146 2.19 1.88 6.79
CA SER A 146 1.67 3.10 7.37
C SER A 146 2.32 3.33 8.72
N LEU A 147 2.51 4.60 9.05
CA LEU A 147 2.95 5.02 10.37
C LEU A 147 1.70 5.41 11.15
N LEU A 148 1.40 4.65 12.19
CA LEU A 148 0.28 4.86 13.09
C LEU A 148 0.84 5.26 14.44
N TRP A 149 0.35 6.38 14.96
CA TRP A 149 0.71 6.86 16.28
C TRP A 149 -0.54 7.32 17.01
N VAL A 150 -0.82 6.71 18.16
CA VAL A 150 -1.91 7.11 19.05
C VAL A 150 -1.45 7.61 20.41
N GLY A 151 -2.10 8.68 20.89
CA GLY A 151 -1.95 9.15 22.27
C GLY A 151 -2.88 8.40 23.24
N THR A 152 -4.13 8.22 22.82
CA THR A 152 -5.20 7.44 23.45
C THR A 152 -5.95 6.67 22.36
N GLY A 153 -6.80 5.71 22.71
CA GLY A 153 -7.48 4.87 21.70
C GLY A 153 -6.57 3.78 21.13
N TYR A 154 -6.74 3.45 19.85
CA TYR A 154 -6.05 2.34 19.18
C TYR A 154 -5.35 2.76 17.88
N ASP A 155 -4.11 2.29 17.63
CA ASP A 155 -3.53 2.41 16.28
C ASP A 155 -4.39 1.65 15.26
N LEU A 156 -4.75 0.40 15.60
CA LEU A 156 -5.62 -0.46 14.81
C LEU A 156 -6.72 -1.04 15.70
N TYR A 157 -7.97 -0.67 15.44
CA TYR A 157 -9.12 -1.34 16.05
C TYR A 157 -9.82 -2.21 15.01
N VAL A 158 -9.93 -3.51 15.25
CA VAL A 158 -10.71 -4.43 14.41
C VAL A 158 -11.78 -5.11 15.25
N ALA A 159 -13.05 -4.86 14.94
CA ALA A 159 -14.17 -5.50 15.62
C ALA A 159 -14.27 -6.99 15.29
N ASP A 160 -14.83 -7.80 16.20
CA ASP A 160 -15.00 -9.25 16.03
C ASP A 160 -15.76 -9.63 14.75
N ASP A 161 -16.73 -8.81 14.33
CA ASP A 161 -17.51 -9.05 13.11
C ASP A 161 -16.80 -8.62 11.82
N SER A 162 -15.62 -8.00 11.92
CA SER A 162 -14.92 -7.32 10.83
C SER A 162 -13.53 -7.88 10.53
N GLN A 163 -13.25 -9.09 11.02
CA GLN A 163 -11.95 -9.75 10.89
C GLN A 163 -11.74 -10.47 9.54
N ILE A 164 -12.81 -10.68 8.78
CA ILE A 164 -12.77 -11.44 7.52
C ILE A 164 -11.97 -10.66 6.47
N GLY A 165 -10.90 -11.28 5.97
CA GLY A 165 -10.07 -10.69 4.92
C GLY A 165 -9.12 -9.58 5.39
N PHE A 166 -9.15 -9.20 6.68
CA PHE A 166 -8.24 -8.19 7.21
C PHE A 166 -6.77 -8.57 7.01
N PHE A 167 -5.92 -7.59 6.74
CA PHE A 167 -4.47 -7.75 6.68
C PHE A 167 -3.75 -6.47 7.10
N SER A 168 -2.65 -6.64 7.84
CA SER A 168 -1.80 -5.55 8.31
C SER A 168 -0.35 -6.02 8.29
N ASP A 169 0.55 -5.26 7.67
CA ASP A 169 1.99 -5.55 7.68
C ASP A 169 2.88 -4.35 7.28
N TYR A 170 4.17 -4.42 7.64
CA TYR A 170 5.19 -3.38 7.41
C TYR A 170 4.86 -2.02 8.02
N ASN A 171 3.97 -1.98 9.01
CA ASN A 171 3.57 -0.75 9.66
C ASN A 171 4.55 -0.35 10.76
N THR A 172 4.51 0.93 11.14
CA THR A 172 5.05 1.39 12.42
C THR A 172 3.87 1.67 13.34
N LEU A 173 3.78 0.97 14.47
CA LEU A 173 2.68 1.09 15.43
C LEU A 173 3.21 1.66 16.75
N HIS A 174 2.85 2.89 17.07
CA HIS A 174 3.28 3.56 18.29
C HIS A 174 2.10 4.08 19.11
N ALA A 175 1.88 3.45 20.27
CA ALA A 175 0.97 3.99 21.27
C ALA A 175 1.74 4.74 22.37
N GLU A 176 1.24 5.89 22.82
CA GLU A 176 1.66 6.52 24.08
C GLU A 176 1.03 5.80 25.29
N ALA A 177 1.34 6.21 26.51
CA ALA A 177 0.91 5.49 27.72
C ALA A 177 -0.61 5.31 27.87
N GLY A 178 -1.42 6.19 27.27
CA GLY A 178 -2.88 6.12 27.28
C GLY A 178 -3.51 5.34 26.11
N GLY A 179 -2.70 4.94 25.12
CA GLY A 179 -3.15 4.26 23.91
C GLY A 179 -2.86 2.76 23.92
N ARG A 180 -3.36 2.08 22.89
CA ARG A 180 -3.17 0.65 22.61
C ARG A 180 -2.74 0.50 21.15
N LEU A 181 -1.96 -0.54 20.84
CA LEU A 181 -1.55 -0.80 19.46
C LEU A 181 -2.72 -1.38 18.69
N VAL A 182 -3.18 -2.57 19.11
CA VAL A 182 -4.17 -3.32 18.33
C VAL A 182 -5.31 -3.81 19.22
N HIS A 183 -6.54 -3.67 18.74
CA HIS A 183 -7.68 -4.45 19.20
C HIS A 183 -8.03 -5.50 18.14
N TRP A 184 -8.17 -6.74 18.58
CA TRP A 184 -8.67 -7.84 17.75
C TRP A 184 -9.79 -8.59 18.48
N ALA A 185 -9.44 -9.64 19.23
CA ALA A 185 -10.32 -10.28 20.22
C ALA A 185 -9.97 -9.86 21.66
N LYS A 186 -8.81 -9.23 21.82
CA LYS A 186 -8.30 -8.62 23.04
C LYS A 186 -7.42 -7.43 22.64
N ASP A 187 -7.01 -6.67 23.63
CA ASP A 187 -6.12 -5.53 23.45
C ASP A 187 -4.66 -5.94 23.51
N TYR A 188 -3.87 -5.39 22.59
CA TYR A 188 -2.43 -5.53 22.52
C TYR A 188 -1.76 -4.16 22.73
N THR A 189 -0.80 -4.12 23.64
CA THR A 189 0.03 -2.94 23.92
C THR A 189 1.51 -3.16 23.60
N ASP A 190 1.87 -4.40 23.24
CA ASP A 190 3.20 -4.81 22.80
C ASP A 190 3.08 -5.46 21.42
N ILE A 191 3.90 -4.99 20.47
CA ILE A 191 3.92 -5.51 19.10
C ILE A 191 4.38 -6.96 19.05
N LEU A 192 5.25 -7.40 19.96
CA LEU A 192 5.74 -8.77 19.99
C LEU A 192 4.63 -9.73 20.42
N ASP A 193 3.79 -9.34 21.38
CA ASP A 193 2.62 -10.13 21.77
C ASP A 193 1.63 -10.25 20.61
N TRP A 194 1.39 -9.17 19.86
CA TRP A 194 0.55 -9.17 18.66
C TRP A 194 1.07 -10.12 17.59
N GLN A 195 2.36 -10.03 17.28
CA GLN A 195 3.03 -10.86 16.28
C GLN A 195 3.05 -12.33 16.67
N VAL A 196 3.33 -12.66 17.94
CA VAL A 196 3.47 -14.04 18.40
C VAL A 196 2.12 -14.72 18.61
N ASP A 197 1.13 -14.03 19.17
CA ASP A 197 -0.16 -14.66 19.51
C ASP A 197 -0.97 -15.02 18.26
N LEU A 198 -0.97 -14.15 17.24
CA LEU A 198 -1.67 -14.42 15.99
C LEU A 198 -0.78 -15.08 14.95
N ALA A 199 0.54 -14.83 14.98
CA ALA A 199 1.53 -15.39 14.05
C ALA A 199 1.16 -15.22 12.56
N ARG A 200 0.43 -14.14 12.23
CA ARG A 200 -0.15 -13.92 10.89
C ARG A 200 -0.06 -12.48 10.40
N PHE A 201 -0.18 -11.52 11.30
CA PHE A 201 -0.20 -10.09 10.95
C PHE A 201 1.04 -9.41 11.48
N ASP A 202 1.45 -8.34 10.79
CA ASP A 202 2.48 -7.41 11.24
C ASP A 202 3.83 -8.06 11.55
N LEU A 203 4.15 -9.21 10.95
CA LEU A 203 5.41 -9.92 11.18
C LEU A 203 6.64 -9.12 10.71
N HIS A 204 6.45 -8.16 9.81
CA HIS A 204 7.50 -7.23 9.36
C HIS A 204 7.31 -5.81 9.91
N SER A 205 6.25 -5.58 10.69
CA SER A 205 6.01 -4.30 11.34
C SER A 205 6.91 -4.10 12.54
N VAL A 206 7.14 -2.84 12.87
CA VAL A 206 7.80 -2.42 14.11
C VAL A 206 6.79 -1.70 14.98
N GLY A 207 6.96 -1.78 16.30
CA GLY A 207 6.04 -1.08 17.19
C GLY A 207 6.51 -1.01 18.62
N ARG A 208 5.67 -0.42 19.46
CA ARG A 208 5.94 -0.29 20.90
C ARG A 208 6.16 -1.68 21.50
N THR A 209 7.18 -1.79 22.35
CA THR A 209 7.41 -2.96 23.19
C THR A 209 7.41 -2.54 24.67
N ALA A 210 7.14 -3.48 25.57
CA ALA A 210 7.23 -3.24 27.00
C ALA A 210 8.66 -2.89 27.47
N ILE A 211 9.67 -3.44 26.79
CA ILE A 211 11.09 -3.27 27.14
C ILE A 211 11.62 -1.92 26.66
N ASN A 212 11.27 -1.51 25.44
CA ASN A 212 11.67 -0.22 24.89
C ASN A 212 10.48 0.48 24.21
N PRO A 213 9.62 1.15 24.98
CA PRO A 213 8.40 1.78 24.47
C PRO A 213 8.66 2.88 23.43
N GLU A 214 9.73 3.65 23.62
CA GLU A 214 10.06 4.82 22.80
C GLU A 214 10.76 4.47 21.49
N LEU A 215 11.17 3.21 21.30
CA LEU A 215 11.93 2.81 20.11
C LEU A 215 11.10 2.93 18.81
N SER A 216 9.79 2.76 18.91
CA SER A 216 8.84 2.95 17.80
C SER A 216 8.38 4.39 17.63
N ALA A 217 8.78 5.30 18.53
CA ALA A 217 8.42 6.71 18.44
C ALA A 217 9.14 7.33 17.24
N ALA A 218 8.39 7.53 16.17
CA ALA A 218 8.89 8.16 14.96
C ALA A 218 9.48 9.56 15.22
N PRO A 219 10.71 9.85 14.80
CA PRO A 219 11.30 11.17 14.97
C PRO A 219 10.72 12.15 13.93
N PHE A 220 9.61 12.80 14.28
CA PHE A 220 9.04 13.86 13.45
C PHE A 220 9.84 15.16 13.57
N VAL A 221 9.89 15.93 12.47
CA VAL A 221 10.56 17.25 12.44
C VAL A 221 9.96 18.20 13.48
N ASP A 222 8.64 18.35 13.51
CA ASP A 222 7.94 19.16 14.51
C ASP A 222 6.47 18.75 14.68
N ARG A 223 6.19 17.94 15.72
CA ARG A 223 4.80 17.56 16.07
C ARG A 223 3.92 18.74 16.49
N GLY A 224 4.52 19.81 17.03
CA GLY A 224 3.81 20.98 17.52
C GLY A 224 3.30 21.87 16.38
N GLN A 225 4.02 21.89 15.25
CA GLN A 225 3.66 22.64 14.05
C GLN A 225 3.03 21.78 12.94
N ASP A 226 2.57 20.57 13.27
CA ASP A 226 1.98 19.61 12.32
C ASP A 226 2.94 19.18 11.18
N ASP A 227 4.25 19.24 11.45
CA ASP A 227 5.27 18.73 10.55
C ASP A 227 5.68 17.32 10.94
N TYR A 228 4.95 16.37 10.36
CA TYR A 228 5.15 14.93 10.54
C TYR A 228 6.12 14.33 9.51
N GLN A 229 6.95 15.15 8.87
CA GLN A 229 8.07 14.61 8.11
C GLN A 229 9.02 13.87 9.05
N LEU A 230 9.47 12.69 8.62
CA LEU A 230 10.46 11.92 9.35
C LEU A 230 11.83 12.57 9.22
N VAL A 231 12.53 12.73 10.35
CA VAL A 231 13.95 13.08 10.34
C VAL A 231 14.72 11.94 9.66
N GLY A 232 15.59 12.30 8.72
CA GLY A 232 16.40 11.33 7.97
C GLY A 232 17.36 10.53 8.85
N LEU A 233 17.97 9.49 8.27
CA LEU A 233 18.92 8.65 8.98
C LEU A 233 20.16 9.45 9.41
N VAL A 234 20.48 9.42 10.70
CA VAL A 234 21.71 10.01 11.23
C VAL A 234 22.90 9.16 10.77
N ALA A 235 23.81 9.77 10.00
CA ALA A 235 25.01 9.11 9.47
C ALA A 235 24.72 7.79 8.71
N GLY A 236 23.54 7.65 8.10
CA GLY A 236 23.13 6.44 7.38
C GLY A 236 22.84 5.23 8.26
N GLN A 237 22.75 5.40 9.59
CA GLN A 237 22.45 4.30 10.51
C GLN A 237 20.96 3.98 10.46
N ARG A 238 20.59 2.79 9.94
CA ARG A 238 19.20 2.32 9.82
C ARG A 238 18.44 2.32 11.16
N THR A 239 19.14 2.09 12.27
CA THR A 239 18.58 2.10 13.63
C THR A 239 18.22 3.50 14.16
N SER A 240 18.59 4.57 13.46
CA SER A 240 18.26 5.94 13.87
C SER A 240 16.82 6.35 13.54
N ASN A 241 16.16 5.64 12.63
CA ASN A 241 14.74 5.82 12.33
C ASN A 241 14.13 4.49 11.88
N LEU A 242 13.52 3.75 12.82
CA LEU A 242 12.89 2.46 12.52
C LEU A 242 11.68 2.59 11.60
N SER A 243 10.98 3.72 11.62
CA SER A 243 9.81 3.92 10.77
C SER A 243 10.18 4.01 9.29
N LEU A 244 11.35 4.59 8.99
CA LEU A 244 11.91 4.58 7.65
C LEU A 244 12.43 3.20 7.24
N ASP A 245 12.88 2.40 8.22
CA ASP A 245 13.45 1.08 7.96
C ASP A 245 12.41 -0.02 7.76
N ALA A 246 11.28 0.08 8.45
CA ALA A 246 10.21 -0.90 8.47
C ALA A 246 9.26 -0.81 7.27
N GLY A 247 9.41 0.21 6.41
CA GLY A 247 8.55 0.38 5.24
C GLY A 247 8.68 -0.78 4.24
N SER A 248 7.54 -1.25 3.70
CA SER A 248 7.57 -2.26 2.64
C SER A 248 8.18 -1.67 1.37
N PRO A 249 9.10 -2.37 0.70
CA PRO A 249 9.60 -1.93 -0.58
C PRO A 249 8.58 -2.05 -1.73
N PHE A 250 7.46 -2.77 -1.53
CA PHE A 250 6.47 -3.08 -2.57
C PHE A 250 5.05 -2.54 -2.32
N ALA A 251 4.67 -2.17 -1.09
CA ALA A 251 3.28 -1.76 -0.77
C ALA A 251 2.73 -0.60 -1.60
N LEU A 252 3.55 0.39 -1.96
CA LEU A 252 3.17 1.53 -2.79
C LEU A 252 3.17 1.23 -4.30
N ARG A 253 3.75 0.10 -4.72
CA ARG A 253 3.96 -0.23 -6.15
C ARG A 253 2.77 -0.95 -6.78
N ASP A 254 1.94 -1.58 -5.96
CA ASP A 254 0.67 -2.18 -6.37
C ASP A 254 -0.37 -1.12 -6.80
N THR A 255 -0.25 0.11 -6.27
CA THR A 255 -1.27 1.15 -6.44
C THR A 255 -0.89 2.24 -7.44
N ALA A 256 0.39 2.37 -7.81
CA ALA A 256 0.88 3.40 -8.73
C ALA A 256 1.22 2.86 -10.13
N GLN A 257 0.68 3.49 -11.19
CA GLN A 257 1.11 3.23 -12.56
C GLN A 257 2.55 3.72 -12.73
N SER A 258 3.49 2.79 -12.89
CA SER A 258 4.91 3.09 -12.70
C SER A 258 5.65 3.13 -14.04
N ALA A 259 6.20 4.29 -14.41
CA ALA A 259 7.10 4.44 -15.56
C ALA A 259 8.42 3.68 -15.30
N GLY A 260 8.71 2.61 -16.05
CA GLY A 260 9.93 1.80 -15.87
C GLY A 260 9.71 0.35 -15.42
N ASN A 261 8.49 -0.18 -15.51
CA ASN A 261 8.24 -1.62 -15.33
C ASN A 261 8.94 -2.42 -16.46
N LEU A 262 9.70 -3.45 -16.07
CA LEU A 262 10.40 -4.33 -17.02
C LEU A 262 9.49 -5.37 -17.66
N LEU A 263 8.32 -5.61 -17.07
CA LEU A 263 7.32 -6.53 -17.62
C LEU A 263 6.46 -5.81 -18.65
N ALA A 264 6.27 -6.45 -19.79
CA ALA A 264 5.19 -6.15 -20.71
C ALA A 264 3.83 -6.57 -20.11
N ASN A 265 2.83 -5.69 -20.25
CA ASN A 265 1.46 -5.93 -19.82
C ASN A 265 1.35 -6.50 -18.38
N PRO A 266 1.92 -5.82 -17.37
CA PRO A 266 2.00 -6.30 -16.00
C PRO A 266 0.65 -6.38 -15.27
N ARG A 267 -0.38 -5.72 -15.82
CA ARG A 267 -1.73 -5.63 -15.26
C ARG A 267 -2.74 -6.54 -15.96
N PHE A 268 -2.36 -7.19 -17.06
CA PHE A 268 -3.27 -7.95 -17.93
C PHE A 268 -4.39 -7.12 -18.59
N ASP A 269 -4.30 -5.78 -18.57
CA ASP A 269 -5.26 -4.88 -19.24
C ASP A 269 -5.33 -5.16 -20.75
N SER A 270 -4.23 -5.65 -21.34
CA SER A 270 -4.11 -6.06 -22.75
C SER A 270 -4.14 -7.58 -22.94
N GLY A 271 -4.88 -8.29 -22.08
CA GLY A 271 -5.01 -9.74 -22.13
C GLY A 271 -3.73 -10.44 -21.70
N LEU A 272 -3.29 -11.46 -22.46
CA LEU A 272 -2.07 -12.25 -22.19
C LEU A 272 -0.85 -11.82 -23.02
N SER A 273 -0.91 -10.66 -23.68
CA SER A 273 0.22 -10.15 -24.47
C SER A 273 1.49 -10.07 -23.60
N GLY A 274 2.62 -10.57 -24.10
CA GLY A 274 3.89 -10.60 -23.37
C GLY A 274 4.07 -11.76 -22.38
N TRP A 275 3.03 -12.57 -22.14
CA TRP A 275 3.07 -13.68 -21.19
C TRP A 275 3.05 -15.04 -21.90
N VAL A 276 3.88 -15.97 -21.43
CA VAL A 276 3.81 -17.39 -21.81
C VAL A 276 3.05 -18.12 -20.71
N VAL A 277 1.88 -18.66 -21.03
CA VAL A 277 0.98 -19.28 -20.05
C VAL A 277 0.77 -20.77 -20.32
N SER A 278 0.43 -21.53 -19.28
CA SER A 278 -0.12 -22.88 -19.42
C SER A 278 -1.46 -22.85 -20.15
N GLY A 279 -1.74 -23.88 -20.96
CA GLY A 279 -2.96 -23.96 -21.76
C GLY A 279 -4.23 -23.85 -20.90
N GLY A 280 -5.14 -22.96 -21.27
CA GLY A 280 -6.40 -22.72 -20.56
C GLY A 280 -6.38 -21.56 -19.56
N ALA A 281 -5.24 -20.92 -19.32
CA ALA A 281 -5.20 -19.65 -18.58
C ALA A 281 -5.79 -18.51 -19.43
N SER A 282 -6.45 -17.56 -18.79
CA SER A 282 -7.14 -16.44 -19.45
C SER A 282 -6.94 -15.13 -18.68
N ALA A 283 -7.08 -13.99 -19.34
CA ALA A 283 -7.14 -12.71 -18.67
C ALA A 283 -8.60 -12.30 -18.45
N VAL A 284 -8.93 -11.82 -17.26
CA VAL A 284 -10.25 -11.37 -16.84
C VAL A 284 -10.20 -9.87 -16.56
N THR A 285 -11.27 -9.17 -16.89
CA THR A 285 -11.46 -7.74 -16.55
C THR A 285 -12.63 -7.61 -15.60
N THR A 286 -12.53 -6.71 -14.63
CA THR A 286 -13.57 -6.46 -13.63
C THR A 286 -13.90 -4.97 -13.55
N SER A 287 -15.00 -4.65 -12.86
CA SER A 287 -15.35 -3.28 -12.49
C SER A 287 -14.64 -2.78 -11.22
N SER A 288 -13.80 -3.61 -10.58
CA SER A 288 -13.11 -3.23 -9.36
C SER A 288 -12.04 -2.18 -9.67
N PRO A 289 -12.04 -1.01 -9.02
CA PRO A 289 -11.00 -0.01 -9.21
C PRO A 289 -9.64 -0.46 -8.65
N THR A 290 -9.65 -1.45 -7.75
CA THR A 290 -8.44 -1.97 -7.08
C THR A 290 -7.80 -3.13 -7.84
N VAL A 291 -8.60 -3.96 -8.52
CA VAL A 291 -8.12 -4.99 -9.44
C VAL A 291 -8.91 -5.00 -10.75
N PRO A 292 -8.65 -4.03 -11.65
CA PRO A 292 -9.44 -3.86 -12.88
C PRO A 292 -9.25 -5.01 -13.87
N SER A 293 -8.13 -5.74 -13.80
CA SER A 293 -7.87 -6.90 -14.64
C SER A 293 -6.88 -7.85 -13.99
N TYR A 294 -6.95 -9.11 -14.38
CA TYR A 294 -6.16 -10.17 -13.79
C TYR A 294 -5.97 -11.40 -14.67
N LEU A 295 -4.95 -12.21 -14.35
CA LEU A 295 -4.81 -13.55 -14.88
C LEU A 295 -5.69 -14.53 -14.10
N GLN A 296 -6.40 -15.41 -14.78
CA GLN A 296 -7.01 -16.60 -14.21
C GLN A 296 -6.20 -17.79 -14.70
N ALA A 297 -5.69 -18.62 -13.79
CA ALA A 297 -4.88 -19.74 -14.19
C ALA A 297 -5.75 -20.88 -14.72
N ALA A 298 -5.09 -21.81 -15.40
CA ALA A 298 -5.77 -22.96 -15.96
C ALA A 298 -6.25 -23.90 -14.84
N GLN A 299 -7.36 -24.60 -15.07
CA GLN A 299 -7.87 -25.65 -14.19
C GLN A 299 -7.04 -26.94 -14.39
N LEU A 300 -5.74 -26.84 -14.10
CA LEU A 300 -4.76 -27.91 -14.24
C LEU A 300 -4.10 -28.16 -12.87
N PRO A 301 -3.60 -29.38 -12.59
CA PRO A 301 -2.93 -29.67 -11.31
C PRO A 301 -1.76 -28.73 -11.00
N SER A 302 -1.07 -28.28 -12.06
CA SER A 302 -0.07 -27.23 -12.00
C SER A 302 -0.24 -26.33 -13.22
N SER A 303 -0.26 -25.02 -13.00
CA SER A 303 -0.43 -24.00 -14.03
C SER A 303 0.59 -22.88 -13.82
N PHE A 304 0.97 -22.21 -14.91
CA PHE A 304 1.96 -21.15 -14.82
C PHE A 304 1.68 -20.01 -15.79
N ALA A 305 2.21 -18.84 -15.46
CA ALA A 305 2.40 -17.73 -16.36
C ALA A 305 3.78 -17.15 -16.15
N ARG A 306 4.59 -17.10 -17.21
CA ARG A 306 5.96 -16.59 -17.12
C ARG A 306 6.25 -15.53 -18.15
N GLN A 307 7.11 -14.60 -17.77
CA GLN A 307 7.66 -13.60 -18.65
C GLN A 307 9.17 -13.53 -18.49
N GLN A 308 9.87 -13.52 -19.62
CA GLN A 308 11.31 -13.38 -19.67
C GLN A 308 11.67 -11.90 -19.86
N ILE A 309 12.62 -11.44 -19.06
CA ILE A 309 13.17 -10.10 -19.08
C ILE A 309 14.65 -10.21 -19.46
N ASP A 310 15.02 -9.59 -20.58
CA ASP A 310 16.42 -9.38 -20.93
C ASP A 310 16.92 -8.12 -20.22
N LEU A 311 17.87 -8.29 -19.30
CA LEU A 311 18.35 -7.21 -18.45
C LEU A 311 19.13 -6.16 -19.25
N ILE A 312 19.79 -6.55 -20.34
CA ILE A 312 20.55 -5.64 -21.19
C ILE A 312 19.61 -4.84 -22.09
N ALA A 313 18.63 -5.53 -22.69
CA ALA A 313 17.59 -4.86 -23.49
C ALA A 313 16.70 -3.94 -22.64
N ALA A 314 16.55 -4.24 -21.34
CA ALA A 314 15.90 -3.38 -20.35
C ALA A 314 16.69 -2.11 -20.00
N GLY A 315 17.91 -1.94 -20.53
CA GLY A 315 18.73 -0.74 -20.35
C GLY A 315 19.82 -0.84 -19.29
N LEU A 316 20.05 -2.03 -18.69
CA LEU A 316 21.20 -2.25 -17.81
C LEU A 316 22.45 -2.58 -18.64
N THR A 317 23.62 -2.14 -18.20
CA THR A 317 24.89 -2.51 -18.82
C THR A 317 25.51 -3.73 -18.14
N ALA A 318 26.30 -4.51 -18.88
CA ALA A 318 27.03 -5.65 -18.32
C ALA A 318 27.96 -5.21 -17.18
N ASP A 319 28.61 -4.06 -17.30
CA ASP A 319 29.51 -3.53 -16.26
C ASP A 319 28.77 -3.18 -14.96
N GLN A 320 27.53 -2.68 -15.05
CA GLN A 320 26.70 -2.41 -13.88
C GLN A 320 26.29 -3.70 -13.17
N ILE A 321 25.92 -4.74 -13.92
CA ILE A 321 25.53 -6.04 -13.35
C ILE A 321 26.75 -6.77 -12.77
N ASP A 322 27.87 -6.75 -13.49
CA ASP A 322 29.07 -7.49 -13.15
C ASP A 322 29.96 -6.76 -12.13
N ARG A 323 29.56 -5.55 -11.72
CA ARG A 323 30.26 -4.71 -10.73
C ARG A 323 31.71 -4.41 -11.11
N MET A 324 32.02 -4.36 -12.42
CA MET A 324 33.38 -4.18 -12.97
C MET A 324 34.04 -2.82 -12.64
N GLY A 325 33.36 -1.93 -11.91
CA GLY A 325 33.88 -0.65 -11.41
C GLY A 325 33.71 -0.44 -9.88
N GLY A 326 33.42 -1.49 -9.11
CA GLY A 326 33.18 -1.38 -7.65
C GLY A 326 31.82 -0.77 -7.28
N GLY A 327 30.85 -0.82 -8.20
CA GLY A 327 29.48 -0.35 -7.97
C GLY A 327 28.72 -1.18 -6.93
N GLN A 328 27.71 -0.56 -6.32
CA GLN A 328 26.78 -1.24 -5.40
C GLN A 328 25.98 -2.33 -6.12
N PRO A 329 25.53 -3.38 -5.41
CA PRO A 329 24.66 -4.40 -6.00
C PRO A 329 23.37 -3.77 -6.54
N LEU A 330 23.06 -4.03 -7.81
CA LEU A 330 21.73 -3.71 -8.36
C LEU A 330 20.71 -4.63 -7.72
N GLN A 331 19.56 -4.07 -7.32
CA GLN A 331 18.46 -4.80 -6.70
C GLN A 331 17.27 -4.86 -7.64
N LEU A 332 16.72 -6.06 -7.79
CA LEU A 332 15.45 -6.29 -8.46
C LEU A 332 14.40 -6.59 -7.38
N LEU A 333 13.33 -5.81 -7.39
CA LEU A 333 12.15 -6.03 -6.57
C LEU A 333 11.06 -6.63 -7.47
N PHE A 334 10.41 -7.67 -6.96
CA PHE A 334 9.32 -8.33 -7.66
C PHE A 334 8.20 -8.61 -6.65
N GLY A 335 6.97 -8.57 -7.11
CA GLY A 335 5.83 -8.79 -6.24
C GLY A 335 4.53 -8.54 -6.97
N GLY A 336 3.46 -9.08 -6.45
CA GLY A 336 2.12 -8.78 -6.91
C GLY A 336 1.05 -9.40 -6.05
N ARG A 337 -0.21 -9.19 -6.45
CA ARG A 337 -1.34 -9.70 -5.71
C ARG A 337 -1.80 -11.05 -6.17
N ILE A 338 -1.70 -12.05 -5.31
CA ILE A 338 -2.20 -13.41 -5.53
C ILE A 338 -3.47 -13.61 -4.71
N ALA A 339 -4.52 -14.09 -5.35
CA ALA A 339 -5.69 -14.64 -4.65
C ALA A 339 -5.74 -16.15 -4.89
N SER A 340 -6.29 -16.89 -3.94
CA SER A 340 -6.59 -18.32 -4.06
C SER A 340 -8.00 -18.55 -3.53
N ASP A 341 -8.70 -19.56 -4.03
CA ASP A 341 -10.02 -19.96 -3.53
C ASP A 341 -9.95 -20.80 -2.24
N GLY A 342 -8.75 -20.96 -1.67
CA GLY A 342 -8.50 -21.75 -0.46
C GLY A 342 -8.38 -23.25 -0.73
N THR A 343 -8.53 -23.69 -1.97
CA THR A 343 -8.27 -25.09 -2.36
C THR A 343 -6.87 -25.27 -2.94
N GLY A 344 -6.10 -24.17 -3.06
CA GLY A 344 -4.79 -24.12 -3.70
C GLY A 344 -3.80 -23.11 -3.18
N GLN A 345 -2.57 -23.24 -3.69
CA GLN A 345 -1.45 -22.38 -3.33
C GLN A 345 -0.85 -21.74 -4.59
N GLY A 346 -0.71 -20.42 -4.53
CA GLY A 346 -0.02 -19.64 -5.55
C GLY A 346 1.37 -19.30 -5.07
N SER A 347 2.34 -19.29 -5.97
CA SER A 347 3.69 -18.83 -5.69
C SER A 347 4.22 -17.95 -6.81
N LEU A 348 5.15 -17.08 -6.44
CA LEU A 348 5.85 -16.19 -7.33
C LEU A 348 7.34 -16.53 -7.29
N ASN A 349 7.88 -16.88 -8.45
CA ASN A 349 9.25 -17.31 -8.62
C ASN A 349 10.01 -16.31 -9.51
N LEU A 350 11.12 -15.78 -9.01
CA LEU A 350 12.07 -15.00 -9.79
C LEU A 350 13.37 -15.78 -9.94
N SER A 351 13.76 -16.08 -11.18
CA SER A 351 14.97 -16.83 -11.50
C SER A 351 15.91 -16.03 -12.40
N PHE A 352 17.20 -15.99 -12.06
CA PHE A 352 18.25 -15.32 -12.82
C PHE A 352 19.09 -16.34 -13.59
N TYR A 353 19.41 -16.03 -14.84
CA TYR A 353 20.24 -16.84 -15.71
C TYR A 353 21.39 -16.02 -16.29
N ASP A 354 22.52 -16.67 -16.53
CA ASP A 354 23.66 -16.08 -17.23
C ASP A 354 23.44 -16.02 -18.76
N GLN A 355 24.45 -15.55 -19.49
CA GLN A 355 24.42 -15.50 -20.95
C GLN A 355 24.34 -16.89 -21.62
N GLY A 356 24.88 -17.92 -20.95
CA GLY A 356 24.86 -19.31 -21.41
C GLY A 356 23.57 -20.07 -21.07
N GLY A 357 22.65 -19.44 -20.34
CA GLY A 357 21.41 -20.04 -19.86
C GLY A 357 21.57 -20.88 -18.59
N ALA A 358 22.70 -20.78 -17.88
CA ALA A 358 22.85 -21.42 -16.58
C ALA A 358 22.10 -20.63 -15.50
N LEU A 359 21.40 -21.36 -14.62
CA LEU A 359 20.68 -20.76 -13.49
C LEU A 359 21.68 -20.25 -12.44
N LEU A 360 21.56 -18.99 -12.06
CA LEU A 360 22.41 -18.34 -11.05
C LEU A 360 21.74 -18.26 -9.68
N ALA A 361 20.46 -17.90 -9.65
CA ALA A 361 19.70 -17.76 -8.41
C ALA A 361 18.19 -17.89 -8.69
N THR A 362 17.45 -18.40 -7.71
CA THR A 362 15.99 -18.41 -7.70
C THR A 362 15.49 -17.92 -6.35
N ARG A 363 14.44 -17.10 -6.37
CA ARG A 363 13.68 -16.73 -5.19
C ARG A 363 12.21 -17.08 -5.38
N THR A 364 11.67 -17.81 -4.41
CA THR A 364 10.26 -18.21 -4.37
C THR A 364 9.58 -17.50 -3.22
N VAL A 365 8.44 -16.88 -3.50
CA VAL A 365 7.54 -16.28 -2.52
C VAL A 365 6.21 -17.00 -2.64
N VAL A 366 5.75 -17.58 -1.54
CA VAL A 366 4.50 -18.36 -1.51
C VAL A 366 3.40 -17.48 -0.92
N ALA A 367 2.22 -17.48 -1.52
CA ALA A 367 1.05 -16.83 -0.95
C ALA A 367 0.46 -17.71 0.16
N ASP A 368 -0.03 -17.09 1.22
CA ASP A 368 -0.70 -17.81 2.30
C ASP A 368 -2.03 -18.41 1.83
N GLU A 369 -2.49 -19.47 2.49
CA GLU A 369 -3.77 -20.16 2.21
C GLU A 369 -5.01 -19.36 2.67
N ALA A 370 -5.07 -18.05 2.44
CA ALA A 370 -6.26 -17.27 2.77
C ALA A 370 -7.25 -17.30 1.59
N ALA A 371 -8.30 -18.11 1.73
CA ALA A 371 -9.38 -18.23 0.77
C ALA A 371 -10.03 -16.88 0.44
N GLY A 372 -10.12 -16.56 -0.86
CA GLY A 372 -10.83 -15.41 -1.41
C GLY A 372 -10.14 -14.05 -1.27
N ARG A 373 -9.02 -13.94 -0.53
CA ARG A 373 -8.33 -12.66 -0.31
C ARG A 373 -7.22 -12.44 -1.34
N TRP A 374 -7.13 -11.19 -1.77
CA TRP A 374 -6.09 -10.64 -2.63
C TRP A 374 -4.81 -10.27 -1.88
N GLN A 375 -3.90 -11.22 -1.74
CA GLN A 375 -2.68 -11.02 -0.95
C GLN A 375 -1.57 -10.37 -1.74
N LEU A 376 -1.03 -9.27 -1.22
CA LEU A 376 0.19 -8.69 -1.76
C LEU A 376 1.39 -9.54 -1.32
N VAL A 377 2.04 -10.19 -2.26
CA VAL A 377 3.29 -10.94 -2.05
C VAL A 377 4.42 -10.29 -2.84
N GLY A 378 5.65 -10.42 -2.37
CA GLY A 378 6.80 -9.90 -3.09
C GLY A 378 8.07 -9.98 -2.27
N ASP A 379 9.19 -9.73 -2.93
CA ASP A 379 10.49 -9.68 -2.31
C ASP A 379 11.48 -8.85 -3.15
N ARG A 380 12.62 -8.54 -2.53
CA ARG A 380 13.75 -7.84 -3.15
C ARG A 380 14.97 -8.75 -3.15
N LEU A 381 15.59 -8.87 -4.31
CA LEU A 381 16.77 -9.71 -4.50
C LEU A 381 17.88 -8.92 -5.22
N ASP A 382 19.12 -9.09 -4.77
CA ASP A 382 20.29 -8.59 -5.49
C ASP A 382 20.45 -9.35 -6.81
N ILE A 383 20.68 -8.62 -7.91
CA ILE A 383 21.00 -9.22 -9.20
C ILE A 383 22.37 -9.90 -9.08
N PRO A 384 22.46 -11.23 -9.32
CA PRO A 384 23.74 -11.93 -9.30
C PRO A 384 24.70 -11.39 -10.36
N THR A 385 26.00 -11.34 -10.05
CA THR A 385 27.04 -11.05 -11.05
C THR A 385 26.90 -12.04 -12.22
N GLY A 386 27.00 -11.56 -13.46
CA GLY A 386 26.87 -12.40 -14.65
C GLY A 386 25.43 -12.65 -15.10
N ALA A 387 24.41 -12.20 -14.36
CA ALA A 387 23.03 -12.32 -14.80
C ALA A 387 22.80 -11.53 -16.09
N ARG A 388 22.06 -12.13 -17.03
CA ARG A 388 21.65 -11.50 -18.30
C ARG A 388 20.15 -11.59 -18.53
N THR A 389 19.55 -12.65 -18.00
CA THR A 389 18.11 -12.90 -18.13
C THR A 389 17.50 -13.06 -16.74
N ALA A 390 16.36 -12.43 -16.52
CA ALA A 390 15.49 -12.70 -15.38
C ALA A 390 14.18 -13.30 -15.88
N ILE A 391 13.71 -14.38 -15.27
CA ILE A 391 12.42 -14.99 -15.59
C ILE A 391 11.55 -14.87 -14.35
N LEU A 392 10.43 -14.18 -14.49
CA LEU A 392 9.38 -14.15 -13.49
C LEU A 392 8.33 -15.18 -13.87
N THR A 393 8.10 -16.14 -12.98
CA THR A 393 7.11 -17.20 -13.14
C THR A 393 6.12 -17.12 -12.01
N PHE A 394 4.86 -16.90 -12.35
CA PHE A 394 3.75 -17.17 -11.48
C PHE A 394 3.40 -18.67 -11.60
N GLU A 395 3.33 -19.37 -10.47
CA GLU A 395 2.97 -20.79 -10.40
C GLU A 395 1.78 -21.00 -9.47
N ALA A 396 1.00 -22.00 -9.80
CA ALA A 396 -0.32 -22.19 -9.26
C ALA A 396 -0.63 -23.68 -9.21
N ASP A 397 -0.71 -24.22 -7.99
CA ASP A 397 -1.04 -25.62 -7.77
C ASP A 397 -2.47 -25.74 -7.19
N THR A 398 -3.22 -26.74 -7.71
CA THR A 398 -4.58 -27.24 -7.38
C THR A 398 -5.82 -26.76 -8.21
N ALA A 399 -6.94 -27.47 -8.02
CA ALA A 399 -8.00 -27.80 -8.99
C ALA A 399 -8.75 -26.63 -9.63
N ASN A 400 -8.87 -25.47 -8.98
CA ASN A 400 -9.71 -24.36 -9.46
C ASN A 400 -8.98 -23.00 -9.63
N GLY A 401 -7.65 -23.05 -9.75
CA GLY A 401 -6.69 -21.94 -9.86
C GLY A 401 -7.12 -20.60 -10.49
N THR A 402 -7.69 -19.70 -9.67
CA THR A 402 -7.85 -18.29 -10.06
C THR A 402 -6.74 -17.49 -9.41
N PHE A 403 -5.80 -16.97 -10.21
CA PHE A 403 -4.59 -16.37 -9.69
C PHE A 403 -4.20 -15.10 -10.40
N THR A 404 -4.39 -14.01 -9.71
CA THR A 404 -4.06 -12.73 -10.26
C THR A 404 -2.61 -12.38 -10.00
N ASN A 405 -2.08 -11.47 -10.80
CA ASN A 405 -0.90 -10.71 -10.41
C ASN A 405 -1.07 -9.22 -10.77
N SER A 406 -0.46 -8.36 -9.98
CA SER A 406 -0.20 -6.94 -10.28
C SER A 406 1.28 -6.68 -10.00
N PHE A 407 2.11 -6.43 -11.02
CA PHE A 407 3.56 -6.28 -10.83
C PHE A 407 4.03 -4.82 -11.02
N GLY A 408 4.98 -4.35 -10.21
CA GLY A 408 5.60 -3.03 -10.42
C GLY A 408 6.81 -2.74 -9.53
N LEU A 409 7.83 -2.11 -10.12
CA LEU A 409 9.10 -1.71 -9.52
C LEU A 409 9.45 -0.34 -10.12
N THR A 410 9.71 0.72 -9.33
CA THR A 410 10.32 1.96 -9.86
C THR A 410 11.22 2.69 -8.86
N GLY A 411 12.33 3.26 -9.33
CA GLY A 411 13.48 3.74 -8.53
C GLY A 411 13.42 5.20 -8.03
N PRO A 412 14.59 5.86 -7.96
CA PRO A 412 15.11 6.53 -9.16
C PRO A 412 16.51 6.05 -9.60
N SER A 413 16.74 6.15 -10.92
CA SER A 413 18.02 6.16 -11.67
C SER A 413 19.18 5.32 -11.17
#